data_AF-A0A968KJK2-F1
#
_entry.id   AF-A0A968KJK2-F1
#
_cell.length_a   1.000
_cell.length_b   1.000
_cell.length_c   1.000
_cell.angle_alpha   90.00
_cell.angle_beta   90.00
_cell.angle_gamma   90.00
#
_symmetry.space_group_name_H-M   'P 1'
#
loop_
_entity.id
_entity.type
_entity.pdbx_description
1 polymer ?
#
loop_
_entity_poly.entity_id
_entity_poly.type
_entity_poly.pdbx_seq_one_letter_code
_entity_poly.pdbx_strand_id
1 'polypeptide(L)'
;NLLYFPFFVLLMVAVAGGVGMWLSAMAIRFRDVKFAMPFAIQLLVYSAPIVYSAASIPPGYRIIYSLNPLVAVIEGFRASLLGLPMPWIYIWPGTISALLLLVSGAFYFKRM
;
A
#
# COMPACT_ATOMS: atom_id res chain seq x y z
N ASN A 1 -6.47 20.53 -0.16
CA ASN A 1 -5.94 19.14 -0.07
C ASN A 1 -6.98 18.12 0.40
N LEU A 2 -7.95 18.49 1.25
CA LEU A 2 -9.00 17.59 1.73
C LEU A 2 -9.87 16.97 0.61
N LEU A 3 -10.01 17.62 -0.54
CA LEU A 3 -10.73 17.08 -1.71
C LEU A 3 -10.17 15.74 -2.21
N TYR A 4 -8.88 15.46 -2.00
CA TYR A 4 -8.24 14.20 -2.39
C TYR A 4 -8.40 13.09 -1.34
N PHE A 5 -8.99 13.39 -0.18
CA PHE A 5 -9.18 12.42 0.89
C PHE A 5 -10.00 11.18 0.44
N PRO A 6 -11.14 11.30 -0.27
CA PRO A 6 -11.87 10.13 -0.76
C PRO A 6 -11.05 9.26 -1.71
N PHE A 7 -10.17 9.87 -2.52
CA PHE A 7 -9.27 9.13 -3.40
C PHE A 7 -8.30 8.24 -2.60
N PHE A 8 -7.70 8.76 -1.52
CA PHE A 8 -6.80 7.95 -0.69
C PHE A 8 -7.53 6.87 0.12
N VAL A 9 -8.78 7.10 0.51
CA VAL A 9 -9.64 6.05 1.08
C VAL A 9 -9.87 4.92 0.08
N LEU A 10 -10.22 5.24 -1.17
CA LEU A 10 -10.37 4.23 -2.22
C LEU A 10 -9.06 3.48 -2.48
N LEU A 11 -7.93 4.19 -2.46
CA LEU A 11 -6.61 3.60 -2.64
C LEU A 11 -6.26 2.66 -1.48
N MET A 12 -6.58 3.02 -0.24
CA MET A 12 -6.43 2.15 0.93
C MET A 12 -7.26 0.86 0.78
N VAL A 13 -8.52 1.00 0.36
CA VAL A 13 -9.40 -0.15 0.11
C VAL A 13 -8.84 -1.03 -1.02
N ALA A 14 -8.33 -0.44 -2.09
CA ALA A 14 -7.71 -1.17 -3.19
C ALA A 14 -6.48 -1.98 -2.74
N VAL A 15 -5.62 -1.40 -1.89
CA VAL A 15 -4.45 -2.10 -1.36
C VAL A 15 -4.86 -3.24 -0.44
N ALA A 16 -5.72 -2.97 0.55
CA ALA A 16 -6.20 -3.98 1.49
C ALA A 16 -6.94 -5.12 0.76
N GLY A 17 -7.79 -4.78 -0.22
CA GLY A 17 -8.50 -5.72 -1.07
C GLY A 17 -7.54 -6.55 -1.94
N GLY A 18 -6.56 -5.93 -2.60
CA GLY A 18 -5.57 -6.62 -3.43
C GLY A 18 -4.72 -7.62 -2.65
N VAL A 19 -4.18 -7.20 -1.50
CA VAL A 19 -3.43 -8.12 -0.61
C VAL A 19 -4.36 -9.21 -0.08
N GLY A 20 -5.56 -8.86 0.36
CA GLY A 20 -6.54 -9.80 0.91
C GLY A 20 -6.95 -10.89 -0.09
N MET A 21 -7.14 -10.53 -1.36
CA MET A 21 -7.43 -11.48 -2.45
C MET A 21 -6.27 -12.47 -2.67
N TRP A 22 -5.02 -11.98 -2.68
CA TRP A 22 -3.84 -12.85 -2.75
C TRP A 22 -3.75 -13.81 -1.56
N LEU A 23 -3.82 -13.26 -0.34
CA LEU A 23 -3.63 -14.04 0.88
C LEU A 23 -4.77 -15.03 1.12
N SER A 24 -6.02 -14.67 0.79
CA SER A 24 -7.17 -15.58 0.93
C SER A 24 -7.06 -16.80 0.01
N ALA A 25 -6.74 -16.58 -1.27
CA ALA A 25 -6.52 -17.65 -2.24
C ALA A 25 -5.36 -18.56 -1.80
N MET A 26 -4.23 -17.96 -1.37
CA MET A 26 -3.09 -18.72 -0.85
C MET A 26 -3.40 -19.48 0.43
N ALA A 27 -4.20 -18.93 1.35
CA ALA A 27 -4.55 -19.55 2.62
C ALA A 27 -5.47 -20.77 2.49
N ILE A 28 -6.17 -20.91 1.37
CA ILE A 28 -6.94 -22.12 1.04
C ILE A 28 -5.98 -23.21 0.56
N ARG A 29 -4.99 -22.86 -0.27
CA ARG A 29 -4.03 -23.81 -0.83
C ARG A 29 -2.95 -24.24 0.15
N PHE A 30 -2.50 -23.34 1.02
CA PHE A 30 -1.38 -23.55 1.94
C PHE A 30 -1.80 -23.19 3.37
N ARG A 31 -1.79 -24.19 4.27
CA ARG A 31 -2.20 -24.00 5.67
C ARG A 31 -1.27 -23.02 6.43
N ASP A 32 0.01 -22.98 6.06
CA ASP A 32 1.04 -22.19 6.73
C ASP A 32 0.88 -20.68 6.55
N VAL A 33 0.22 -20.26 5.46
CA VAL A 33 -0.04 -18.84 5.18
C VAL A 33 -0.83 -18.22 6.33
N LYS A 34 -1.79 -18.95 6.92
CA LYS A 34 -2.57 -18.44 8.05
C LYS A 34 -1.73 -18.13 9.28
N PHE A 35 -0.68 -18.92 9.52
CA PHE A 35 0.23 -18.70 10.64
C PHE A 35 1.26 -17.61 10.33
N ALA A 36 1.67 -17.45 9.07
CA ALA A 36 2.61 -16.41 8.65
C ALA A 36 1.98 -15.01 8.52
N MET A 37 0.67 -14.92 8.28
CA MET A 37 -0.03 -13.64 8.06
C MET A 37 0.20 -12.59 9.17
N PRO A 38 0.05 -12.89 10.48
CA PRO A 38 0.26 -11.90 11.53
C PRO A 38 1.68 -11.31 11.51
N PHE A 39 2.68 -12.17 11.28
CA PHE A 39 4.07 -11.76 11.18
C PHE A 39 4.31 -10.86 9.95
N ALA A 40 3.75 -11.23 8.80
CA ALA A 40 3.86 -10.42 7.59
C ALA A 40 3.22 -9.03 7.76
N ILE A 41 2.04 -8.96 8.37
CA ILE A 41 1.36 -7.68 8.66
C ILE A 41 2.22 -6.82 9.61
N GLN A 42 2.83 -7.42 10.63
CA GLN A 42 3.70 -6.70 11.54
C GLN A 42 4.94 -6.15 10.82
N LEU A 43 5.54 -6.91 9.90
CA LEU A 43 6.63 -6.43 9.05
C LEU A 43 6.19 -5.26 8.15
N LEU A 44 4.97 -5.28 7.62
CA LEU A 44 4.46 -4.20 6.76
C LEU A 44 4.43 -2.85 7.48
N VAL A 45 4.16 -2.82 8.79
CA VAL A 45 4.18 -1.59 9.60
C VAL A 45 5.56 -0.91 9.55
N TYR A 46 6.64 -1.69 9.65
CA TYR A 46 8.01 -1.17 9.58
C TYR A 46 8.43 -0.78 8.16
N SER A 47 7.85 -1.43 7.14
CA SER A 47 8.14 -1.16 5.73
C SER A 47 7.58 0.19 5.25
N ALA A 48 6.59 0.73 5.95
CA ALA A 48 5.83 1.90 5.54
C ALA A 48 6.16 3.13 6.42
N PRO A 49 5.93 4.36 5.93
CA PRO A 49 6.33 5.60 6.59
C PRO A 49 5.30 5.99 7.64
N ILE A 50 5.06 5.11 8.61
CA ILE A 50 4.11 5.32 9.70
C ILE A 50 4.77 6.18 10.79
N VAL A 51 5.96 5.76 11.23
CA VAL A 51 6.72 6.42 12.32
C VAL A 51 7.60 7.56 11.81
N TYR A 52 7.94 7.56 10.52
CA TYR A 52 8.79 8.55 9.85
C TYR A 52 8.14 9.03 8.55
N SER A 53 8.64 10.12 7.97
CA SER A 53 8.20 10.58 6.64
C SER A 53 9.09 9.98 5.54
N ALA A 54 8.51 9.66 4.39
CA ALA A 54 9.26 9.24 3.20
C ALA A 54 10.34 10.25 2.76
N ALA A 55 10.23 11.52 3.17
CA ALA A 55 11.25 12.53 2.93
C ALA A 55 12.58 12.27 3.67
N SER A 56 12.59 11.51 4.77
CA SER A 56 13.83 11.18 5.49
C SER A 56 14.72 10.17 4.77
N ILE A 57 14.19 9.52 3.72
CA ILE A 57 14.91 8.53 2.93
C ILE A 57 15.88 9.24 1.97
N PRO A 58 17.10 8.71 1.75
CA PRO A 58 18.05 9.31 0.84
C PRO A 58 17.47 9.46 -0.58
N PRO A 59 17.77 10.54 -1.32
CA PRO A 59 17.11 10.87 -2.58
C PRO A 59 17.11 9.74 -3.62
N GLY A 60 18.21 8.98 -3.74
CA GLY A 60 18.34 7.88 -4.70
C GLY A 60 17.41 6.70 -4.46
N TYR A 61 16.97 6.47 -3.22
CA TYR A 61 16.11 5.33 -2.85
C TYR A 61 14.63 5.70 -2.76
N ARG A 62 14.28 6.98 -2.85
CA ARG A 62 12.90 7.47 -2.71
C ARG A 62 11.94 6.89 -3.73
N ILE A 63 12.39 6.69 -4.97
CA ILE A 63 11.57 6.11 -6.06
C ILE A 63 11.31 4.62 -5.79
N ILE A 64 12.33 3.88 -5.37
CA ILE A 64 12.19 2.45 -5.05
C ILE A 64 11.26 2.29 -3.84
N TYR A 65 11.43 3.16 -2.84
CA TYR A 65 10.57 3.17 -1.66
C TYR A 65 9.12 3.49 -2.00
N SER A 66 8.85 4.45 -2.90
CA SER A 66 7.50 4.82 -3.29
C SER A 66 6.75 3.76 -4.10
N LEU A 67 7.42 2.69 -4.56
CA LEU A 67 6.75 1.53 -5.12
C LEU A 67 5.91 0.79 -4.08
N ASN A 68 6.20 0.93 -2.79
CA ASN A 68 5.34 0.38 -1.75
C ASN A 68 4.00 1.16 -1.74
N PRO A 69 2.86 0.52 -2.06
CA PRO A 69 1.58 1.22 -2.19
C PRO A 69 1.11 1.83 -0.86
N LEU A 70 1.56 1.30 0.29
CA LEU A 70 1.26 1.87 1.60
C LEU A 70 1.88 3.26 1.78
N VAL A 71 2.99 3.57 1.09
CA VAL A 71 3.62 4.90 1.11
C VAL A 71 2.69 5.94 0.51
N ALA A 72 2.09 5.64 -0.65
CA ALA A 72 1.16 6.56 -1.31
C ALA A 72 -0.09 6.80 -0.48
N VAL A 73 -0.62 5.76 0.17
CA VAL A 73 -1.75 5.90 1.11
C VAL A 73 -1.34 6.83 2.25
N ILE A 74 -0.30 6.49 3.02
CA ILE A 74 0.03 7.19 4.26
C ILE A 74 0.44 8.64 4.01
N GLU A 75 1.32 8.90 3.04
CA GLU A 75 1.73 10.26 2.70
C GLU A 75 0.58 11.08 2.10
N GLY A 76 -0.31 10.44 1.33
CA GLY A 76 -1.52 11.06 0.80
C GLY A 76 -2.52 11.47 1.89
N PHE A 77 -2.77 10.58 2.86
CA PHE A 77 -3.56 10.88 4.05
C PHE A 77 -2.94 12.02 4.86
N ARG A 78 -1.62 11.95 5.11
CA ARG A 78 -0.89 12.98 5.85
C ARG A 78 -1.00 14.35 5.16
N ALA A 79 -0.77 14.43 3.85
CA ALA A 79 -0.84 15.68 3.11
C ALA A 79 -2.28 16.21 2.95
N SER A 80 -3.27 15.33 2.81
CA SER A 80 -4.69 15.70 2.69
C SER A 80 -5.27 16.24 4.00
N LEU A 81 -4.95 15.62 5.13
CA LEU A 81 -5.45 15.98 6.46
C LEU A 81 -4.70 17.15 7.11
N LEU A 82 -3.36 17.17 6.98
CA LEU A 82 -2.53 18.23 7.59
C LEU A 82 -2.40 19.48 6.70
N GLY A 83 -3.00 19.47 5.51
CA GLY A 83 -2.91 20.61 4.58
C GLY A 83 -1.52 20.83 3.98
N LEU A 84 -0.62 19.85 4.05
CA LEU A 84 0.74 19.92 3.51
C LEU A 84 0.76 19.79 1.98
N PRO A 85 1.79 20.30 1.29
CA PRO A 85 1.94 20.11 -0.16
C PRO A 85 1.91 18.62 -0.51
N MET A 86 1.15 18.29 -1.56
CA MET A 86 0.91 16.90 -1.96
C MET A 86 2.18 16.29 -2.58
N PRO A 87 2.74 15.21 -2.01
CA PRO A 87 3.99 14.64 -2.49
C PRO A 87 3.73 13.68 -3.66
N TRP A 88 3.43 14.24 -4.84
CA TRP A 88 3.09 13.49 -6.05
C TRP A 88 4.15 12.47 -6.47
N ILE A 89 5.42 12.75 -6.17
CA ILE A 89 6.55 11.84 -6.41
C ILE A 89 6.41 10.49 -5.69
N TYR A 90 5.71 10.44 -4.55
CA TYR A 90 5.42 9.20 -3.83
C TYR A 90 4.06 8.61 -4.21
N ILE A 91 3.09 9.47 -4.53
CA ILE A 91 1.71 9.06 -4.78
C ILE A 91 1.56 8.34 -6.12
N TRP A 92 2.16 8.84 -7.20
CA TRP A 92 2.02 8.22 -8.51
C TRP A 92 2.56 6.79 -8.57
N PRO A 93 3.81 6.52 -8.12
CA PRO A 93 4.34 5.15 -8.13
C PRO A 93 3.54 4.20 -7.25
N GLY A 94 3.14 4.65 -6.04
CA GLY A 94 2.36 3.82 -5.13
C GLY A 94 0.91 3.61 -5.57
N THR A 95 0.32 4.54 -6.34
CA THR A 95 -1.00 4.33 -6.96
C THR A 95 -0.92 3.26 -8.05
N ILE A 96 0.11 3.32 -8.89
CA ILE A 96 0.33 2.31 -9.93
C ILE A 96 0.54 0.93 -9.29
N SER A 97 1.37 0.83 -8.26
CA SER A 97 1.59 -0.44 -7.57
C SER A 97 0.33 -0.96 -6.86
N ALA A 98 -0.48 -0.07 -6.26
CA ALA A 98 -1.77 -0.44 -5.67
C ALA A 98 -2.74 -1.02 -6.71
N LEU A 99 -2.84 -0.40 -7.89
CA LEU A 99 -3.68 -0.89 -8.97
C LEU A 99 -3.17 -2.22 -9.54
N LEU A 100 -1.86 -2.36 -9.75
CA LEU A 100 -1.25 -3.62 -10.19
C LEU A 100 -1.49 -4.75 -9.18
N LEU A 101 -1.35 -4.44 -7.88
CA LEU A 101 -1.64 -5.38 -6.80
C LEU A 101 -3.12 -5.79 -6.81
N LEU A 102 -4.04 -4.85 -6.93
CA LEU A 102 -5.48 -5.13 -6.96
C LEU A 102 -5.86 -5.99 -8.18
N VAL A 103 -5.39 -5.62 -9.37
CA VAL A 103 -5.68 -6.35 -10.62
C VAL A 103 -5.08 -7.75 -10.58
N SER A 104 -3.82 -7.88 -10.16
CA SER A 104 -3.17 -9.19 -10.05
C SER A 104 -3.83 -10.06 -8.99
N GLY A 105 -4.20 -9.49 -7.84
CA GLY A 105 -4.91 -10.20 -6.76
C GLY A 105 -6.29 -10.69 -7.21
N ALA A 106 -7.07 -9.84 -7.87
CA ALA A 106 -8.37 -10.20 -8.41
C ALA A 106 -8.27 -11.33 -9.45
N PHE A 107 -7.27 -11.25 -10.33
CA PHE A 107 -7.06 -12.27 -11.36
C PHE A 107 -6.61 -13.61 -10.78
N TYR A 108 -5.72 -13.58 -9.78
CA TYR A 108 -5.29 -14.78 -9.08
C TYR A 108 -6.44 -15.43 -8.30
N PHE A 109 -7.20 -14.62 -7.55
CA PHE A 109 -8.36 -15.07 -6.79
C PHE A 109 -9.44 -15.69 -7.68
N LYS A 110 -9.70 -15.11 -8.86
CA LYS A 110 -10.65 -15.65 -9.83
C LYS A 110 -10.22 -17.00 -10.42
N ARG A 111 -8.92 -17.29 -10.48
CA ARG A 111 -8.36 -18.52 -11.08
C ARG A 111 -8.31 -19.70 -10.11
N MET A 112 -8.40 -19.46 -8.80
CA MET A 112 -8.46 -20.50 -7.77
C MET A 112 -9.91 -20.87 -7.46
#